data_AF-A0A4R1B842-F1
#
_entry.id   AF-A0A4R1B842-F1
#
_cell.length_a   1.000
_cell.length_b   1.000
_cell.length_c   1.000
_cell.angle_alpha   90.00
_cell.angle_beta   90.00
_cell.angle_gamma   90.00
#
_symmetry.space_group_name_H-M   'P 1'
#
loop_
_entity.id
_entity.type
_entity.pdbx_description
1 polymer ?
#
loop_
_entity_poly.entity_id
_entity_poly.type
_entity_poly.pdbx_seq_one_letter_code
_entity_poly.pdbx_strand_id
1 'polypeptide(L)'
;MPSAFARLSMPIAAILLSFVLLAGCSGLGVQPGGSLPEGEALVFGRILLDRDGELSSVSTFSNHVEIRNLETDDVQLVAQPFEPDGRFYWSLPPGRYQLSLVLDGKRSFAFTLARAGAAYYFGDLTFTGSKRFRTLGGANIAGVRCRAVDALAEARTALSQRSPALGRLAVDRLALGDMTDPAVRASAYAEALATAPRCCRRYAEMRFARLAAAGPTKAAIGADSPVFDFPEGPSRFLAWTLPERPAPYTLVLRSVVTSGAPGAGGYNVFSPAILLLDANFEPVFRADDLFAPVAATLFPPRRTGLAGQVRVAGGAAAARYLVVYTTPARLRDGWFGAVPGVAAMPAGALPTGGYSPVAMAPSISGAVEVTPGP
;
A
#
# COMPACT_ATOMS: atom_id res chain seq x y z
N MET A 1 -48.21 43.46 2.63
CA MET A 1 -46.74 43.51 2.55
C MET A 1 -46.20 42.09 2.65
N PRO A 2 -45.92 41.41 1.52
CA PRO A 2 -45.27 40.10 1.51
C PRO A 2 -43.76 40.23 1.27
N SER A 3 -43.05 39.26 1.85
CA SER A 3 -41.62 39.19 2.09
C SER A 3 -40.79 38.85 0.84
N ALA A 4 -39.65 39.55 0.72
CA ALA A 4 -38.60 39.29 -0.24
C ALA A 4 -37.66 38.18 0.29
N PHE A 5 -37.89 36.93 -0.12
CA PHE A 5 -36.96 35.82 0.10
C PHE A 5 -37.07 34.80 -1.02
N ALA A 6 -36.66 35.17 -2.23
CA ALA A 6 -36.42 34.23 -3.31
C ALA A 6 -35.51 34.88 -4.34
N ARG A 7 -34.22 34.50 -4.35
CA ARG A 7 -33.26 34.53 -5.49
C ARG A 7 -31.83 34.55 -4.94
N LEU A 8 -31.31 33.39 -4.55
CA LEU A 8 -29.87 33.14 -4.44
C LEU A 8 -29.63 31.64 -4.24
N SER A 9 -29.65 30.88 -5.33
CA SER A 9 -29.08 29.53 -5.41
C SER A 9 -29.24 28.97 -6.81
N MET A 10 -28.21 29.12 -7.67
CA MET A 10 -27.91 28.24 -8.82
C MET A 10 -26.80 28.85 -9.72
N PRO A 11 -25.57 29.06 -9.20
CA PRO A 11 -24.45 28.61 -10.02
C PRO A 11 -23.31 27.90 -9.25
N ILE A 12 -23.36 27.84 -7.92
CA ILE A 12 -22.24 27.29 -7.12
C ILE A 12 -22.20 25.75 -7.15
N ALA A 13 -23.34 25.07 -7.36
CA ALA A 13 -23.40 23.61 -7.42
C ALA A 13 -22.77 23.02 -8.70
N ALA A 14 -22.75 23.76 -9.82
CA ALA A 14 -22.18 23.29 -11.08
C ALA A 14 -20.64 23.34 -11.11
N ILE A 15 -20.05 24.27 -10.35
CA ILE A 15 -18.58 24.44 -10.28
C ILE A 15 -17.95 23.37 -9.37
N LEU A 16 -18.63 22.96 -8.29
CA LEU A 16 -18.17 21.88 -7.42
C LEU A 16 -18.29 20.48 -8.05
N LEU A 17 -19.27 20.25 -8.94
CA LEU A 17 -19.40 18.98 -9.66
C LEU A 17 -18.34 18.81 -10.77
N SER A 18 -17.82 19.92 -11.29
CA SER A 18 -16.79 19.90 -12.34
C SER A 18 -15.38 19.65 -11.78
N PHE A 19 -15.09 20.08 -10.54
CA PHE A 19 -13.78 19.86 -9.92
C PHE A 19 -13.56 18.43 -9.43
N VAL A 20 -14.62 17.69 -9.06
CA VAL A 20 -14.52 16.28 -8.66
C VAL A 20 -14.30 15.34 -9.86
N LEU A 21 -14.63 15.77 -11.08
CA LEU A 21 -14.40 14.99 -12.31
C LEU A 21 -13.03 15.28 -12.97
N LEU A 22 -12.34 16.37 -12.59
CA LEU A 22 -11.05 16.76 -13.18
C LEU A 22 -9.83 16.34 -12.34
N ALA A 23 -10.02 16.00 -11.06
CA ALA A 23 -8.95 15.48 -10.21
C ALA A 23 -9.08 13.95 -10.08
N GLY A 24 -8.40 13.18 -10.94
CA GLY A 24 -8.23 11.75 -10.68
C GLY A 24 -8.06 10.80 -11.87
N CYS A 25 -8.13 11.27 -13.11
CA CYS A 25 -7.76 10.45 -14.27
C CYS A 25 -6.29 10.70 -14.63
N SER A 26 -5.34 10.42 -13.72
CA SER A 26 -3.95 10.24 -14.14
C SER A 26 -3.94 8.97 -15.00
N GLY A 27 -3.93 9.16 -16.32
CA GLY A 27 -4.00 8.11 -17.32
C GLY A 27 -2.73 7.26 -17.28
N LEU A 28 -2.71 6.27 -16.39
CA LEU A 28 -1.63 5.29 -16.29
C LEU A 28 -1.36 4.60 -17.63
N GLY A 29 -2.37 4.43 -18.48
CA GLY A 29 -2.20 3.73 -19.73
C GLY A 29 -1.88 4.62 -20.92
N VAL A 30 -0.98 4.11 -21.75
CA VAL A 30 -0.63 4.68 -23.05
C VAL A 30 -1.60 4.12 -24.08
N GLN A 31 -2.33 4.99 -24.78
CA GLN A 31 -3.16 4.60 -25.92
C GLN A 31 -2.30 3.91 -26.99
N PRO A 32 -2.74 2.80 -27.59
CA PRO A 32 -2.06 2.19 -28.73
C PRO A 32 -1.86 3.23 -29.85
N GLY A 33 -0.60 3.53 -30.19
CA GLY A 33 -0.23 4.54 -31.18
C GLY A 33 0.10 5.94 -30.62
N GLY A 34 -0.05 6.16 -29.31
CA GLY A 34 0.40 7.37 -28.63
C GLY A 34 1.92 7.48 -28.49
N SER A 35 2.40 8.69 -28.20
CA SER A 35 3.77 8.93 -27.74
C SER A 35 3.87 8.78 -26.22
N LEU A 36 5.04 8.36 -25.75
CA LEU A 36 5.35 8.34 -24.32
C LEU A 36 5.43 9.79 -23.79
N PRO A 37 4.79 10.13 -22.66
CA PRO A 37 4.97 11.41 -22.00
C PRO A 37 6.44 11.70 -21.67
N GLU A 38 6.81 12.98 -21.65
CA GLU A 38 8.16 13.40 -21.30
C GLU A 38 8.48 13.05 -19.84
N GLY A 39 9.68 12.51 -19.59
CA GLY A 39 10.11 12.12 -18.25
C GLY A 39 9.58 10.77 -17.76
N GLU A 40 8.80 10.05 -18.57
CA GLU A 40 8.25 8.74 -18.22
C GLU A 40 8.93 7.58 -18.97
N ALA A 41 8.67 6.38 -18.50
CA ALA A 41 9.09 5.10 -19.06
C ALA A 41 7.85 4.25 -19.38
N LEU A 42 7.92 3.51 -20.48
CA LEU A 42 6.87 2.56 -20.85
C LEU A 42 7.10 1.25 -20.10
N VAL A 43 6.10 0.74 -19.37
CA VAL A 43 6.09 -0.62 -18.83
C VAL A 43 5.03 -1.42 -19.56
N PHE A 44 5.39 -2.56 -20.12
CA PHE A 44 4.46 -3.36 -20.91
C PHE A 44 4.69 -4.86 -20.70
N GLY A 45 3.64 -5.64 -20.92
CA GLY A 45 3.67 -7.09 -20.73
C GLY A 45 2.30 -7.70 -20.91
N ARG A 46 2.10 -8.91 -20.38
CA ARG A 46 0.81 -9.60 -20.41
C ARG A 46 0.46 -10.17 -19.05
N ILE A 47 -0.81 -10.06 -18.68
CA ILE A 47 -1.34 -10.67 -17.47
C ILE A 47 -2.58 -11.49 -17.85
N LEU A 48 -2.43 -12.80 -17.75
CA LEU A 48 -3.44 -13.80 -18.09
C LEU A 48 -3.89 -14.56 -16.86
N LEU A 49 -5.14 -15.00 -16.91
CA LEU A 49 -5.77 -15.88 -15.95
C LEU A 49 -6.15 -17.19 -16.66
N ASP A 50 -5.56 -18.29 -16.24
CA ASP A 50 -5.87 -19.65 -16.68
C ASP A 50 -6.76 -20.32 -15.63
N ARG A 51 -8.01 -20.58 -16.01
CA ARG A 51 -9.04 -21.18 -15.15
C ARG A 51 -9.43 -22.53 -15.71
N ASP A 52 -8.86 -23.59 -15.15
CA ASP A 52 -9.09 -24.96 -15.59
C ASP A 52 -8.84 -25.15 -17.12
N GLY A 53 -7.80 -24.51 -17.66
CA GLY A 53 -7.42 -24.55 -19.08
C GLY A 53 -8.02 -23.43 -19.93
N GLU A 54 -8.94 -22.62 -19.37
CA GLU A 54 -9.50 -21.46 -20.06
C GLU A 54 -8.67 -20.21 -19.79
N LEU A 55 -7.93 -19.76 -20.79
CA LEU A 55 -7.17 -18.51 -20.76
C LEU A 55 -8.07 -17.30 -20.98
N SER A 56 -7.92 -16.29 -20.12
CA SER A 56 -8.66 -15.03 -20.16
C SER A 56 -7.81 -13.88 -19.64
N SER A 57 -8.11 -12.64 -20.02
CA SER A 57 -7.46 -11.47 -19.41
C SER A 57 -8.03 -11.19 -18.03
N VAL A 58 -7.20 -10.63 -17.14
CA VAL A 58 -7.66 -10.18 -15.83
C VAL A 58 -8.52 -8.92 -16.01
N SER A 59 -9.79 -8.99 -15.63
CA SER A 59 -10.66 -7.80 -15.57
C SER A 59 -10.20 -6.88 -14.44
N THR A 60 -9.75 -5.66 -14.75
CA THR A 60 -9.33 -4.68 -13.73
C THR A 60 -10.50 -4.07 -12.94
N PHE A 61 -11.72 -4.18 -13.47
CA PHE A 61 -12.95 -3.81 -12.74
C PHE A 61 -13.32 -4.84 -11.67
N SER A 62 -13.07 -6.12 -11.96
CA SER A 62 -13.39 -7.23 -11.07
C SER A 62 -12.20 -7.68 -10.23
N ASN A 63 -10.99 -7.24 -10.58
CA ASN A 63 -9.75 -7.57 -9.87
C ASN A 63 -8.99 -6.29 -9.64
N HIS A 64 -8.80 -5.94 -8.38
CA HIS A 64 -8.11 -4.73 -8.00
C HIS A 64 -6.62 -4.86 -8.36
N VAL A 65 -6.17 -4.06 -9.33
CA VAL A 65 -4.76 -3.92 -9.70
C VAL A 65 -4.28 -2.55 -9.27
N GLU A 66 -3.28 -2.51 -8.39
CA GLU A 66 -2.68 -1.28 -7.88
C GLU A 66 -1.19 -1.24 -8.22
N ILE A 67 -0.70 -0.05 -8.57
CA ILE A 67 0.72 0.24 -8.71
C ILE A 67 1.06 1.27 -7.64
N ARG A 68 1.98 0.92 -6.74
CA ARG A 68 2.50 1.82 -5.71
C ARG A 68 3.92 2.22 -6.05
N ASN A 69 4.21 3.51 -6.08
CA ASN A 69 5.60 3.98 -6.04
C ASN A 69 6.11 3.83 -4.60
N LEU A 70 7.17 3.08 -4.37
CA LEU A 70 7.70 2.81 -3.03
C LEU A 70 8.42 4.02 -2.43
N GLU A 71 8.94 4.92 -3.28
CA GLU A 71 9.69 6.11 -2.89
C GLU A 71 8.76 7.26 -2.53
N THR A 72 7.69 7.46 -3.30
CA THR A 72 6.67 8.51 -3.05
C THR A 72 5.43 7.99 -2.33
N ASP A 73 5.33 6.69 -2.09
CA ASP A 73 4.16 6.02 -1.48
C ASP A 73 2.83 6.26 -2.22
N ASP A 74 2.89 6.85 -3.42
CA ASP A 74 1.73 7.12 -4.26
C ASP A 74 1.14 5.81 -4.75
N VAL A 75 -0.16 5.64 -4.53
CA VAL A 75 -0.91 4.48 -4.99
C VAL A 75 -1.79 4.88 -6.16
N GLN A 76 -1.58 4.23 -7.29
CA GLN A 76 -2.37 4.43 -8.49
C GLN A 76 -3.19 3.17 -8.76
N LEU A 77 -4.51 3.33 -8.83
CA LEU A 77 -5.43 2.25 -9.19
C LEU A 77 -5.44 2.11 -10.71
N VAL A 78 -5.17 0.90 -11.22
CA VAL A 78 -5.26 0.62 -12.65
C VAL A 78 -6.73 0.43 -13.01
N ALA A 79 -7.40 1.51 -13.40
CA ALA A 79 -8.80 1.48 -13.81
C ALA A 79 -8.99 1.03 -15.27
N GLN A 80 -7.92 1.09 -16.08
CA GLN A 80 -7.99 0.72 -17.49
C GLN A 80 -8.03 -0.80 -17.63
N PRO A 81 -8.96 -1.37 -18.43
CA PRO A 81 -8.97 -2.80 -18.68
C PRO A 81 -7.74 -3.24 -19.46
N PHE A 82 -7.23 -4.43 -19.17
CA PHE A 82 -6.26 -5.08 -20.04
C PHE A 82 -6.91 -5.41 -21.37
N GLU A 83 -6.08 -5.53 -22.41
CA GLU A 83 -6.56 -6.01 -23.70
C GLU A 83 -7.13 -7.44 -23.59
N PRO A 84 -7.96 -7.89 -24.55
CA PRO A 84 -8.52 -9.24 -24.53
C PRO A 84 -7.49 -10.37 -24.39
N ASP A 85 -6.26 -10.15 -24.89
CA ASP A 85 -5.13 -11.08 -24.82
C ASP A 85 -4.22 -10.87 -23.58
N GLY A 86 -4.68 -10.06 -22.62
CA GLY A 86 -4.00 -9.75 -21.37
C GLY A 86 -2.93 -8.66 -21.47
N ARG A 87 -2.71 -8.04 -22.64
CA ARG A 87 -1.69 -6.99 -22.77
C ARG A 87 -2.03 -5.74 -21.99
N PHE A 88 -0.99 -5.07 -21.51
CA PHE A 88 -1.06 -3.77 -20.88
C PHE A 88 0.13 -2.90 -21.29
N TYR A 89 -0.07 -1.59 -21.22
CA TYR A 89 0.93 -0.57 -21.48
C TYR A 89 0.73 0.52 -20.43
N TRP A 90 1.69 0.68 -19.54
CA TRP A 90 1.67 1.71 -18.50
C TRP A 90 2.77 2.72 -18.73
N SER A 91 2.50 3.97 -18.40
CA SER A 91 3.47 5.05 -18.37
C SER A 91 3.75 5.41 -16.94
N LEU A 92 5.01 5.32 -16.53
CA LEU A 92 5.44 5.55 -15.15
C LEU A 92 6.76 6.34 -15.16
N PRO A 93 6.96 7.31 -14.24
CA PRO A 93 8.27 7.92 -14.09
C PRO A 93 9.33 6.89 -13.62
N PRO A 94 10.63 7.21 -13.71
CA PRO A 94 11.68 6.41 -13.08
C PRO A 94 11.46 6.29 -11.57
N GLY A 95 11.76 5.13 -11.01
CA GLY A 95 11.56 4.87 -9.59
C GLY A 95 11.40 3.39 -9.26
N ARG A 96 11.06 3.12 -8.01
CA ARG A 96 10.80 1.76 -7.50
C ARG A 96 9.32 1.55 -7.27
N TYR A 97 8.81 0.42 -7.76
CA TYR A 97 7.38 0.17 -7.80
C TYR A 97 7.01 -1.18 -7.21
N GLN A 98 5.81 -1.23 -6.64
CA GLN A 98 5.10 -2.45 -6.27
C GLN A 98 3.83 -2.54 -7.12
N LEU A 99 3.73 -3.55 -7.98
CA LEU A 99 2.47 -3.96 -8.59
C LEU A 99 1.77 -4.92 -7.64
N SER A 100 0.49 -4.71 -7.30
CA SER A 100 -0.30 -5.71 -6.60
C SER A 100 -1.59 -6.06 -7.33
N LEU A 101 -1.89 -7.35 -7.37
CA LEU A 101 -3.10 -7.91 -7.95
C LEU A 101 -3.88 -8.66 -6.88
N VAL A 102 -5.19 -8.41 -6.83
CA VAL A 102 -6.13 -9.13 -5.98
C VAL A 102 -6.80 -10.23 -6.80
N LEU A 103 -6.52 -11.48 -6.46
CA LEU A 103 -7.11 -12.68 -7.06
C LEU A 103 -7.69 -13.56 -5.92
N ASP A 104 -7.10 -14.73 -5.65
CA ASP A 104 -7.31 -15.52 -4.42
C ASP A 104 -6.30 -15.06 -3.35
N GLY A 105 -6.58 -13.89 -2.79
CA GLY A 105 -5.62 -13.12 -1.98
C GLY A 105 -4.79 -12.15 -2.82
N LYS A 106 -3.88 -11.43 -2.15
CA LYS A 106 -3.02 -10.44 -2.77
C LYS A 106 -1.71 -11.07 -3.27
N ARG A 107 -1.35 -10.79 -4.54
CA ARG A 107 -0.03 -11.06 -5.12
C ARG A 107 0.66 -9.72 -5.38
N SER A 108 1.94 -9.61 -5.07
CA SER A 108 2.68 -8.34 -5.22
C SER A 108 4.05 -8.57 -5.82
N PHE A 109 4.47 -7.68 -6.71
CA PHE A 109 5.76 -7.74 -7.41
C PHE A 109 6.48 -6.40 -7.30
N ALA A 110 7.75 -6.42 -6.92
CA ALA A 110 8.65 -5.28 -6.94
C ALA A 110 9.35 -5.20 -8.30
N PHE A 111 9.54 -3.99 -8.82
CA PHE A 111 10.37 -3.73 -9.99
C PHE A 111 10.92 -2.30 -9.96
N THR A 112 11.99 -2.05 -10.73
CA THR A 112 12.67 -0.74 -10.79
C THR A 112 12.73 -0.24 -12.22
N LEU A 113 12.40 1.03 -12.42
CA LEU A 113 12.53 1.75 -13.68
C LEU A 113 13.73 2.69 -13.58
N ALA A 114 14.82 2.35 -14.26
CA ALA A 114 16.11 3.04 -14.08
C ALA A 114 16.18 4.43 -14.74
N ARG A 115 15.49 4.61 -15.86
CA ARG A 115 15.53 5.82 -16.69
C ARG A 115 14.24 6.03 -17.48
N ALA A 116 13.94 7.29 -17.74
CA ALA A 116 12.86 7.73 -18.62
C ALA A 116 13.23 7.50 -20.11
N GLY A 117 12.26 7.60 -21.01
CA GLY A 117 12.47 7.46 -22.45
C GLY A 117 12.88 6.05 -22.88
N ALA A 118 12.65 5.05 -22.04
CA ALA A 118 12.90 3.65 -22.31
C ALA A 118 11.60 2.84 -22.18
N ALA A 119 11.61 1.65 -22.76
CA ALA A 119 10.56 0.66 -22.61
C ALA A 119 11.07 -0.51 -21.76
N TYR A 120 10.22 -1.02 -20.89
CA TYR A 120 10.54 -2.05 -19.93
C TYR A 120 9.53 -3.18 -20.08
N TYR A 121 10.03 -4.34 -20.49
CA TYR A 121 9.22 -5.55 -20.56
C TYR A 121 9.09 -6.13 -19.16
N PHE A 122 7.86 -6.09 -18.65
CA PHE A 122 7.49 -6.62 -17.34
C PHE A 122 7.49 -8.15 -17.31
N GLY A 123 7.25 -8.81 -18.44
CA GLY A 123 7.04 -10.25 -18.51
C GLY A 123 5.59 -10.62 -18.79
N ASP A 124 5.39 -11.88 -19.19
CA ASP A 124 4.06 -12.47 -19.37
C ASP A 124 3.72 -13.27 -18.12
N LEU A 125 2.86 -12.72 -17.25
CA LEU A 125 2.38 -13.41 -16.06
C LEU A 125 1.12 -14.21 -16.39
N THR A 126 1.16 -15.52 -16.13
CA THR A 126 -0.01 -16.39 -16.19
C THR A 126 -0.36 -16.86 -14.78
N PHE A 127 -1.56 -16.52 -14.32
CA PHE A 127 -2.11 -16.97 -13.05
C PHE A 127 -3.01 -18.19 -13.29
N THR A 128 -2.59 -19.36 -12.81
CA THR A 128 -3.33 -20.62 -12.95
C THR A 128 -4.04 -20.98 -11.66
N GLY A 129 -5.27 -21.49 -11.75
CA GLY A 129 -6.04 -21.97 -10.60
C GLY A 129 -7.38 -22.55 -11.01
N SER A 130 -8.17 -23.00 -10.03
CA SER A 130 -9.47 -23.63 -10.28
C SER A 130 -10.62 -22.64 -10.15
N LYS A 131 -11.65 -22.77 -11.00
CA LYS A 131 -12.84 -21.91 -10.95
C LYS A 131 -13.55 -22.05 -9.61
N ARG A 132 -13.84 -20.92 -8.96
CA ARG A 132 -14.57 -20.89 -7.68
C ARG A 132 -15.46 -19.66 -7.56
N PHE A 133 -16.77 -19.86 -7.60
CA PHE A 133 -17.77 -18.81 -7.42
C PHE A 133 -18.06 -18.58 -5.94
N ARG A 134 -17.09 -18.07 -5.17
CA ARG A 134 -17.26 -17.84 -3.72
C ARG A 134 -17.45 -16.38 -3.33
N THR A 135 -17.15 -15.42 -4.21
CA THR A 135 -17.18 -13.99 -3.85
C THR A 135 -17.71 -13.14 -5.00
N LEU A 136 -18.56 -12.16 -4.66
CA LEU A 136 -18.89 -11.05 -5.55
C LEU A 136 -17.60 -10.23 -5.77
N GLY A 137 -17.08 -10.21 -7.00
CA GLY A 137 -15.97 -9.32 -7.37
C GLY A 137 -14.55 -9.78 -7.05
N GLY A 138 -14.29 -11.09 -7.02
CA GLY A 138 -12.92 -11.64 -7.16
C GLY A 138 -12.78 -12.39 -8.48
N ALA A 139 -11.57 -12.74 -8.91
CA ALA A 139 -11.26 -13.48 -10.14
C ALA A 139 -11.99 -14.84 -10.31
N ASN A 140 -12.81 -15.24 -9.33
CA ASN A 140 -13.51 -16.52 -9.26
C ASN A 140 -12.55 -17.68 -9.48
N ILE A 141 -11.39 -17.60 -8.82
CA ILE A 141 -10.31 -18.57 -8.93
C ILE A 141 -9.82 -18.91 -7.53
N ALA A 142 -9.35 -20.14 -7.32
CA ALA A 142 -8.74 -20.56 -6.07
C ALA A 142 -7.42 -21.31 -6.30
N GLY A 143 -6.56 -21.32 -5.28
CA GLY A 143 -5.27 -22.00 -5.35
C GLY A 143 -4.34 -21.38 -6.38
N VAL A 144 -4.38 -20.05 -6.52
CA VAL A 144 -3.68 -19.30 -7.56
C VAL A 144 -2.17 -19.49 -7.46
N ARG A 145 -1.59 -20.00 -8.55
CA ARG A 145 -0.14 -20.04 -8.81
C ARG A 145 0.19 -19.05 -9.91
N CYS A 146 1.36 -18.42 -9.83
CA CYS A 146 1.86 -17.53 -10.87
C CYS A 146 2.99 -18.21 -11.63
N ARG A 147 2.96 -18.13 -12.96
CA ARG A 147 4.06 -18.50 -13.84
C ARG A 147 4.46 -17.26 -14.65
N ALA A 148 5.72 -16.87 -14.53
CA ALA A 148 6.31 -15.88 -15.43
C ALA A 148 6.83 -16.59 -16.69
N VAL A 149 6.44 -16.10 -17.86
CA VAL A 149 6.94 -16.54 -19.15
C VAL A 149 7.74 -15.39 -19.75
N ASP A 150 8.91 -15.72 -20.26
CA ASP A 150 9.77 -14.77 -20.94
C ASP A 150 9.53 -14.82 -22.45
N ALA A 151 8.73 -13.86 -22.94
CA ALA A 151 8.41 -13.70 -24.35
C ALA A 151 8.92 -12.35 -24.90
N LEU A 152 10.05 -11.85 -24.40
CA LEU A 152 10.56 -10.51 -24.73
C LEU A 152 10.68 -10.25 -26.24
N ALA A 153 11.19 -11.22 -27.00
CA ALA A 153 11.38 -11.07 -28.45
C ALA A 153 10.04 -10.87 -29.18
N GLU A 154 9.04 -11.70 -28.84
CA GLU A 154 7.69 -11.60 -29.40
C GLU A 154 7.00 -10.31 -28.97
N ALA A 155 7.11 -9.95 -27.69
CA ALA A 155 6.54 -8.74 -27.13
C ALA A 155 7.12 -7.47 -27.79
N ARG A 156 8.43 -7.45 -28.07
CA ARG A 156 9.10 -6.34 -28.78
C ARG A 156 8.59 -6.21 -30.22
N THR A 157 8.46 -7.32 -30.94
CA THR A 157 7.90 -7.32 -32.29
C THR A 157 6.46 -6.80 -32.29
N ALA A 158 5.62 -7.28 -31.37
CA ALA A 158 4.24 -6.84 -31.24
C ALA A 158 4.12 -5.34 -30.89
N LEU A 159 4.97 -4.83 -29.99
CA LEU A 159 5.02 -3.40 -29.65
C LEU A 159 5.37 -2.56 -30.89
N SER A 160 6.36 -2.99 -31.65
CA SER A 160 6.84 -2.27 -32.86
C SER A 160 5.79 -2.24 -33.97
N GLN A 161 5.05 -3.33 -34.16
CA GLN A 161 3.97 -3.40 -35.15
C GLN A 161 2.79 -2.50 -34.79
N ARG A 162 2.43 -2.43 -33.50
CA ARG A 162 1.27 -1.66 -33.03
C ARG A 162 1.56 -0.18 -32.86
N SER A 163 2.75 0.17 -32.40
CA SER A 163 3.20 1.54 -32.25
C SER A 163 4.64 1.67 -32.71
N PRO A 164 4.87 2.04 -33.99
CA PRO A 164 6.22 2.28 -34.50
C PRO A 164 6.99 3.32 -33.69
N ALA A 165 6.29 4.28 -33.07
CA ALA A 165 6.90 5.27 -32.20
C ALA A 165 7.50 4.63 -30.93
N LEU A 166 6.72 3.80 -30.23
CA LEU A 166 7.16 3.11 -29.01
C LEU A 166 8.13 1.96 -29.30
N GLY A 167 8.02 1.30 -30.46
CA GLY A 167 8.93 0.25 -30.90
C GLY A 167 10.37 0.71 -31.15
N ARG A 168 10.59 2.02 -31.30
CA ARG A 168 11.94 2.61 -31.42
C ARG A 168 12.64 2.79 -30.07
N LEU A 169 11.92 2.68 -28.95
CA LEU A 169 12.51 2.80 -27.63
C LEU A 169 13.47 1.62 -27.36
N ALA A 170 14.53 1.87 -26.61
CA ALA A 170 15.34 0.79 -26.05
C ALA A 170 14.44 -0.04 -25.13
N VAL A 171 14.40 -1.36 -25.35
CA VAL A 171 13.59 -2.30 -24.57
C VAL A 171 14.48 -3.07 -23.62
N ASP A 172 14.35 -2.78 -22.33
CA ASP A 172 15.04 -3.47 -21.25
C ASP A 172 14.09 -4.48 -20.57
N ARG A 173 14.63 -5.56 -20.00
CA ARG A 173 13.84 -6.54 -19.23
C ARG A 173 13.78 -6.13 -17.76
N LEU A 174 12.59 -6.16 -17.17
CA LEU A 174 12.45 -5.97 -15.72
C LEU A 174 12.83 -7.22 -14.94
N ALA A 175 13.62 -7.02 -13.90
CA ALA A 175 13.77 -7.98 -12.82
C ALA A 175 12.57 -7.83 -11.87
N LEU A 176 11.70 -8.83 -11.83
CA LEU A 176 10.57 -8.86 -10.92
C LEU A 176 10.94 -9.59 -9.63
N GLY A 177 10.73 -8.95 -8.48
CA GLY A 177 10.81 -9.60 -7.17
C GLY A 177 9.41 -9.93 -6.65
N ASP A 178 9.11 -11.20 -6.36
CA ASP A 178 7.83 -11.57 -5.74
C ASP A 178 7.78 -11.11 -4.27
N MET A 179 7.07 -10.01 -4.00
CA MET A 179 6.90 -9.44 -2.65
C MET A 179 5.94 -10.23 -1.77
N THR A 180 5.36 -11.33 -2.26
CA THR A 180 4.70 -12.29 -1.37
C THR A 180 5.74 -13.04 -0.53
N ASP A 181 6.96 -13.22 -1.05
CA ASP A 181 8.12 -13.61 -0.26
C ASP A 181 8.48 -12.47 0.73
N PRO A 182 8.47 -12.75 2.04
CA PRO A 182 8.81 -11.73 3.03
C PRO A 182 10.23 -11.15 2.90
N ALA A 183 11.21 -11.94 2.48
CA ALA A 183 12.59 -11.48 2.32
C ALA A 183 12.72 -10.51 1.14
N VAL A 184 12.10 -10.83 0.01
CA VAL A 184 12.07 -9.97 -1.18
C VAL A 184 11.34 -8.66 -0.88
N ARG A 185 10.20 -8.73 -0.17
CA ARG A 185 9.47 -7.55 0.28
C ARG A 185 10.32 -6.63 1.16
N ALA A 186 11.00 -7.18 2.16
CA ALA A 186 11.86 -6.40 3.04
C ALA A 186 13.03 -5.76 2.28
N SER A 187 13.63 -6.47 1.30
CA SER A 187 14.69 -5.92 0.44
C SER A 187 14.18 -4.75 -0.41
N ALA A 188 13.05 -4.92 -1.11
CA ALA A 188 12.48 -3.88 -1.97
C ALA A 188 12.18 -2.58 -1.19
N TYR A 189 11.67 -2.72 0.03
CA TYR A 189 11.45 -1.59 0.93
C TYR A 189 12.74 -0.97 1.44
N ALA A 190 13.75 -1.76 1.79
CA ALA A 190 15.05 -1.26 2.22
C ALA A 190 15.74 -0.45 1.10
N GLU A 191 15.66 -0.93 -0.15
CA GLU A 191 16.19 -0.22 -1.32
C GLU A 191 15.47 1.11 -1.57
N ALA A 192 14.15 1.16 -1.42
CA ALA A 192 13.39 2.41 -1.54
C ALA A 192 13.73 3.42 -0.42
N LEU A 193 14.01 2.94 0.79
CA LEU A 193 14.41 3.80 1.90
C LEU A 193 15.89 4.22 1.82
N ALA A 194 16.74 3.46 1.13
CA ALA A 194 18.16 3.79 0.97
C ALA A 194 18.38 5.08 0.17
N THR A 195 17.50 5.40 -0.78
CA THR A 195 17.59 6.61 -1.62
C THR A 195 16.94 7.84 -0.99
N ALA A 196 16.13 7.67 0.06
CA ALA A 196 15.41 8.76 0.71
C ALA A 196 16.37 9.67 1.51
N PRO A 197 16.22 11.00 1.46
CA PRO A 197 17.07 11.91 2.22
C PRO A 197 16.87 11.72 3.73
N ARG A 198 17.97 11.70 4.48
CA ARG A 198 17.94 11.63 5.95
C ARG A 198 17.56 12.97 6.52
N CYS A 199 16.58 12.99 7.42
CA CYS A 199 16.15 14.25 8.03
C CYS A 199 17.13 14.75 9.09
N CYS A 200 17.88 13.85 9.73
CA CYS A 200 18.80 14.16 10.81
C CYS A 200 19.83 13.04 11.04
N ARG A 201 20.86 13.33 11.84
CA ARG A 201 21.94 12.39 12.18
C ARG A 201 21.83 11.85 13.61
N ARG A 202 21.06 12.50 14.48
CA ARG A 202 20.91 12.15 15.90
C ARG A 202 19.45 12.25 16.33
N TYR A 203 19.06 11.49 17.36
CA TYR A 203 17.69 11.55 17.90
C TYR A 203 17.28 12.96 18.37
N ALA A 204 18.22 13.73 18.93
CA ALA A 204 17.98 15.10 19.39
C ALA A 204 17.60 16.09 18.27
N GLU A 205 17.91 15.78 17.02
CA GLU A 205 17.62 16.61 15.85
C GLU A 205 16.25 16.28 15.22
N MET A 206 15.58 15.22 15.70
CA MET A 206 14.25 14.85 15.21
C MET A 206 13.22 15.91 15.56
N ARG A 207 12.24 16.11 14.67
CA ARG A 207 11.09 16.98 14.94
C ARG A 207 10.03 16.20 15.71
N PHE A 208 9.86 16.53 16.99
CA PHE A 208 8.86 15.91 17.86
C PHE A 208 7.54 16.71 17.85
N ALA A 209 6.45 16.07 17.43
CA ALA A 209 5.11 16.61 17.59
C ALA A 209 4.62 16.42 19.04
N ARG A 210 3.72 17.27 19.55
CA ARG A 210 3.15 17.03 20.88
C ARG A 210 2.11 15.91 20.82
N LEU A 211 2.22 14.90 21.68
CA LEU A 211 1.17 13.91 21.86
C LEU A 211 0.03 14.50 22.71
N ALA A 212 -1.22 14.26 22.33
CA ALA A 212 -2.36 14.78 23.08
C ALA A 212 -2.36 14.24 24.53
N ALA A 213 -2.70 15.09 25.50
CA ALA A 213 -2.81 14.70 26.90
C ALA A 213 -4.02 13.78 27.18
N ALA A 214 -4.97 13.69 26.26
CA ALA A 214 -6.08 12.75 26.35
C ALA A 214 -6.57 12.39 24.95
N GLY A 215 -7.11 11.17 24.82
CA GLY A 215 -7.67 10.68 23.56
C GLY A 215 -6.63 10.30 22.51
N PRO A 216 -7.11 9.83 21.34
CA PRO A 216 -6.26 9.33 20.28
C PRO A 216 -5.60 10.45 19.46
N THR A 217 -4.29 10.35 19.27
CA THR A 217 -3.53 11.14 18.30
C THR A 217 -3.30 10.29 17.06
N LYS A 218 -3.85 10.69 15.91
CA LYS A 218 -3.69 10.00 14.63
C LYS A 218 -2.63 10.69 13.78
N ALA A 219 -1.77 9.90 13.16
CA ALA A 219 -0.80 10.37 12.18
C ALA A 219 -0.53 9.28 11.14
N ALA A 220 0.07 9.66 10.01
CA ALA A 220 0.44 8.74 8.95
C ALA A 220 1.95 8.73 8.75
N ILE A 221 2.50 7.54 8.52
CA ILE A 221 3.83 7.33 7.97
C ILE A 221 3.65 7.13 6.46
N GLY A 222 4.21 8.02 5.66
CA GLY A 222 4.13 8.03 4.20
C GLY A 222 5.38 8.67 3.60
N ALA A 223 5.36 9.05 2.33
CA ALA A 223 6.56 9.60 1.69
C ALA A 223 7.06 10.92 2.27
N ASP A 224 6.17 11.76 2.78
CA ASP A 224 6.55 13.02 3.43
C ASP A 224 7.09 12.81 4.86
N SER A 225 7.07 11.58 5.37
CA SER A 225 7.60 11.29 6.69
C SER A 225 9.13 11.32 6.68
N PRO A 226 9.75 11.87 7.75
CA PRO A 226 11.19 11.92 7.85
C PRO A 226 11.79 10.51 7.87
N VAL A 227 12.97 10.35 7.25
CA VAL A 227 13.75 9.10 7.27
C VAL A 227 14.97 9.26 8.16
N PHE A 228 15.22 8.27 9.01
CA PHE A 228 16.37 8.19 9.91
C PHE A 228 17.05 6.82 9.79
N ASP A 229 18.37 6.79 9.97
CA ASP A 229 19.16 5.56 10.03
C ASP A 229 19.12 4.98 11.45
N PHE A 230 18.13 4.12 11.72
CA PHE A 230 18.07 3.36 12.97
C PHE A 230 19.14 2.26 12.97
N PRO A 231 19.55 1.74 14.15
CA PRO A 231 20.49 0.61 14.23
C PRO A 231 20.08 -0.62 13.41
N GLU A 232 18.77 -0.84 13.25
CA GLU A 232 18.19 -1.94 12.50
C GLU A 232 18.12 -1.68 10.98
N GLY A 233 18.33 -0.43 10.54
CA GLY A 233 18.24 0.02 9.16
C GLY A 233 17.46 1.33 9.00
N PRO A 234 17.49 1.93 7.80
CA PRO A 234 16.74 3.15 7.53
C PRO A 234 15.23 2.91 7.63
N SER A 235 14.51 3.85 8.25
CA SER A 235 13.05 3.81 8.32
C SER A 235 12.47 5.21 8.28
N ARG A 236 11.29 5.33 7.66
CA ARG A 236 10.37 6.43 7.93
C ARG A 236 9.87 6.34 9.38
N PHE A 237 9.62 7.47 10.01
CA PHE A 237 9.18 7.47 11.41
C PHE A 237 8.22 8.62 11.75
N LEU A 238 7.53 8.44 12.87
CA LEU A 238 6.83 9.49 13.60
C LEU A 238 7.50 9.67 14.96
N ALA A 239 7.59 10.91 15.43
CA ALA A 239 8.19 11.23 16.71
C ALA A 239 7.28 12.19 17.49
N TRP A 240 7.05 11.88 18.76
CA TRP A 240 6.25 12.69 19.66
C TRP A 240 6.93 13.00 20.99
N THR A 241 6.68 14.19 21.53
CA THR A 241 6.87 14.51 22.93
C THR A 241 5.72 13.91 23.74
N LEU A 242 6.05 13.12 24.74
CA LEU A 242 5.09 12.52 25.66
C LEU A 242 4.48 13.59 26.58
N PRO A 243 3.21 13.41 26.99
CA PRO A 243 2.56 14.33 27.90
C PRO A 243 3.24 14.30 29.28
N GLU A 244 3.39 15.46 29.91
CA GLU A 244 3.92 15.58 31.27
C GLU A 244 2.92 14.97 32.26
N ARG A 245 3.12 13.68 32.57
CA ARG A 245 2.33 12.93 33.53
C ARG A 245 3.22 12.10 34.44
N PRO A 246 2.86 11.95 35.72
CA PRO A 246 3.59 11.05 36.61
C PRO A 246 3.44 9.61 36.10
N ALA A 247 4.55 8.90 36.03
CA ALA A 247 4.53 7.44 35.86
C ALA A 247 3.93 6.79 37.12
N PRO A 248 3.29 5.61 37.01
CA PRO A 248 3.10 4.82 35.80
C PRO A 248 1.92 5.31 34.94
N TYR A 249 2.03 5.15 33.63
CA TYR A 249 0.90 5.23 32.70
C TYR A 249 1.14 4.34 31.48
N THR A 250 0.12 4.13 30.65
CA THR A 250 0.21 3.26 29.47
C THR A 250 0.05 4.04 28.18
N LEU A 251 0.82 3.71 27.15
CA LEU A 251 0.59 4.15 25.78
C LEU A 251 -0.04 3.01 24.99
N VAL A 252 -1.22 3.23 24.42
CA VAL A 252 -1.88 2.29 23.52
C VAL A 252 -1.61 2.73 22.10
N LEU A 253 -1.01 1.87 21.29
CA LEU A 253 -0.70 2.13 19.88
C LEU A 253 -1.54 1.22 19.00
N ARG A 254 -2.04 1.77 17.89
CA ARG A 254 -2.75 1.01 16.85
C ARG A 254 -2.21 1.37 15.48
N SER A 255 -1.92 0.34 14.68
CA SER A 255 -1.65 0.48 13.25
C SER A 255 -2.89 0.07 12.46
N VAL A 256 -3.36 0.96 11.59
CA VAL A 256 -4.58 0.75 10.80
C VAL A 256 -4.20 0.31 9.40
N VAL A 257 -4.94 -0.66 8.88
CA VAL A 257 -4.83 -1.09 7.47
C VAL A 257 -5.13 0.07 6.53
N THR A 258 -4.20 0.34 5.61
CA THR A 258 -4.22 1.49 4.72
C THR A 258 -4.68 1.19 3.30
N SER A 259 -4.61 -0.07 2.86
CA SER A 259 -5.06 -0.45 1.52
C SER A 259 -5.71 -1.84 1.49
N GLY A 260 -6.73 -1.96 0.66
CA GLY A 260 -7.48 -3.19 0.36
C GLY A 260 -8.98 -2.91 0.27
N ALA A 261 -9.59 -3.22 -0.86
CA ALA A 261 -11.05 -3.17 -0.98
C ALA A 261 -11.69 -4.21 -0.03
N PRO A 262 -12.85 -3.94 0.58
CA PRO A 262 -13.60 -4.96 1.30
C PRO A 262 -13.79 -6.21 0.41
N GLY A 263 -13.38 -7.39 0.89
CA GLY A 263 -13.46 -8.65 0.12
C GLY A 263 -12.24 -8.98 -0.75
N ALA A 264 -11.22 -8.11 -0.81
CA ALA A 264 -10.02 -8.29 -1.64
C ALA A 264 -8.98 -9.32 -1.12
N GLY A 265 -9.28 -10.05 -0.06
CA GLY A 265 -8.44 -11.18 0.40
C GLY A 265 -7.03 -10.84 0.91
N GLY A 266 -6.63 -9.57 0.98
CA GLY A 266 -5.34 -9.17 1.52
C GLY A 266 -5.22 -7.67 1.75
N TYR A 267 -4.63 -7.30 2.89
CA TYR A 267 -4.47 -5.91 3.33
C TYR A 267 -2.99 -5.55 3.45
N ASN A 268 -2.65 -4.27 3.30
CA ASN A 268 -1.34 -3.78 3.78
C ASN A 268 -1.51 -3.16 5.17
N VAL A 269 -0.56 -3.42 6.06
CA VAL A 269 -0.54 -2.84 7.41
C VAL A 269 0.86 -2.33 7.71
N PHE A 270 0.97 -1.15 8.31
CA PHE A 270 2.24 -0.71 8.86
C PHE A 270 2.60 -1.61 10.04
N SER A 271 3.80 -2.18 10.07
CA SER A 271 4.25 -3.08 11.15
C SER A 271 5.20 -2.32 12.09
N PRO A 272 4.68 -1.67 13.14
CA PRO A 272 5.46 -0.77 13.98
C PRO A 272 6.47 -1.48 14.88
N ALA A 273 7.55 -0.75 15.17
CA ALA A 273 8.44 -0.88 16.30
C ALA A 273 8.47 0.47 17.05
N ILE A 274 8.82 0.43 18.34
CA ILE A 274 8.77 1.58 19.24
C ILE A 274 10.14 1.80 19.88
N LEU A 275 10.49 3.07 20.02
CA LEU A 275 11.64 3.56 20.77
C LEU A 275 11.18 4.67 21.71
N LEU A 276 11.45 4.55 23.01
CA LEU A 276 11.27 5.64 23.97
C LEU A 276 12.62 6.26 24.30
N LEU A 277 12.64 7.59 24.34
CA LEU A 277 13.83 8.37 24.66
C LEU A 277 13.60 9.20 25.93
N ASP A 278 14.65 9.43 26.71
CA ASP A 278 14.62 10.35 27.85
C ASP A 278 14.77 11.83 27.45
N ALA A 279 14.93 12.72 28.44
CA ALA A 279 15.13 14.15 28.22
C ALA A 279 16.42 14.51 27.46
N ASN A 280 17.41 13.62 27.44
CA ASN A 280 18.68 13.78 26.73
C ASN A 280 18.65 13.11 25.35
N PHE A 281 17.49 12.59 24.92
CA PHE A 281 17.30 11.83 23.69
C PHE A 281 18.03 10.49 23.66
N GLU A 282 18.34 9.94 24.85
CA GLU A 282 18.95 8.62 24.98
C GLU A 282 17.88 7.52 25.02
N PRO A 283 18.07 6.39 24.32
CA PRO A 283 17.17 5.24 24.37
C PRO A 283 17.00 4.68 25.79
N VAL A 284 15.78 4.71 26.32
CA VAL A 284 15.44 4.07 27.62
C VAL A 284 14.60 2.81 27.47
N PHE A 285 13.95 2.64 26.32
CA PHE A 285 13.17 1.45 26.01
C PHE A 285 13.05 1.26 24.50
N ARG A 286 13.11 0.01 24.05
CA ARG A 286 12.85 -0.37 22.65
C ARG A 286 12.05 -1.67 22.65
N ALA A 287 11.07 -1.75 21.76
CA ALA A 287 10.37 -2.99 21.53
C ALA A 287 9.80 -3.07 20.11
N ASP A 288 9.86 -4.25 19.52
CA ASP A 288 9.39 -4.58 18.17
C ASP A 288 8.42 -5.77 18.15
N ASP A 289 8.13 -6.36 19.30
CA ASP A 289 7.28 -7.54 19.50
C ASP A 289 5.94 -7.23 20.19
N LEU A 290 5.68 -5.97 20.54
CA LEU A 290 4.50 -5.57 21.32
C LEU A 290 3.17 -5.63 20.57
N PHE A 291 3.19 -5.77 19.25
CA PHE A 291 2.02 -5.61 18.41
C PHE A 291 1.39 -6.95 18.06
N ALA A 292 0.08 -7.07 18.30
CA ALA A 292 -0.72 -8.23 17.94
C ALA A 292 -1.87 -7.83 16.98
N PRO A 293 -2.34 -8.76 16.12
CA PRO A 293 -3.52 -8.54 15.30
C PRO A 293 -4.76 -8.23 16.12
N VAL A 294 -5.56 -7.28 15.64
CA VAL A 294 -6.89 -6.97 16.16
C VAL A 294 -7.92 -7.29 15.10
N ALA A 295 -8.94 -8.08 15.45
CA ALA A 295 -10.03 -8.40 14.56
C ALA A 295 -10.84 -7.13 14.19
N ALA A 296 -11.27 -7.04 12.93
CA ALA A 296 -12.22 -6.02 12.52
C ALA A 296 -13.58 -6.29 13.18
N THR A 297 -14.24 -5.27 13.69
CA THR A 297 -15.57 -5.41 14.28
C THR A 297 -16.68 -5.15 13.25
N LEU A 298 -17.90 -5.60 13.55
CA LEU A 298 -19.10 -5.28 12.73
C LEU A 298 -19.49 -3.79 12.83
N PHE A 299 -19.09 -3.12 13.92
CA PHE A 299 -19.31 -1.71 14.16
C PHE A 299 -18.07 -0.87 13.77
N PRO A 300 -18.20 0.42 13.46
CA PRO A 300 -17.04 1.27 13.21
C PRO A 300 -16.06 1.29 14.42
N PRO A 301 -14.73 1.25 14.19
CA PRO A 301 -14.06 1.09 12.90
C PRO A 301 -14.02 -0.39 12.45
N ARG A 302 -14.59 -0.66 11.27
CA ARG A 302 -14.69 -2.00 10.65
C ARG A 302 -13.38 -2.52 10.04
N ARG A 303 -12.23 -2.14 10.60
CA ARG A 303 -10.91 -2.45 10.03
C ARG A 303 -10.08 -3.25 11.03
N THR A 304 -9.49 -4.32 10.53
CA THR A 304 -8.45 -5.07 11.23
C THR A 304 -7.16 -4.23 11.22
N GLY A 305 -6.19 -4.61 12.04
CA GLY A 305 -4.93 -3.90 12.16
C GLY A 305 -4.06 -4.53 13.24
N LEU A 306 -3.08 -3.78 13.72
CA LEU A 306 -2.23 -4.20 14.82
C LEU A 306 -2.45 -3.28 16.02
N ALA A 307 -2.38 -3.81 17.23
CA ALA A 307 -2.37 -3.01 18.45
C ALA A 307 -1.30 -3.50 19.42
N GLY A 308 -0.69 -2.56 20.13
CA GLY A 308 0.30 -2.82 21.16
C GLY A 308 0.14 -1.85 22.32
N GLN A 309 0.70 -2.22 23.47
CA GLN A 309 0.68 -1.39 24.67
C GLN A 309 2.10 -1.28 25.23
N VAL A 310 2.50 -0.08 25.61
CA VAL A 310 3.77 0.19 26.29
C VAL A 310 3.47 0.79 27.65
N ARG A 311 3.99 0.17 28.71
CA ARG A 311 3.90 0.72 30.06
C ARG A 311 5.09 1.64 30.31
N VAL A 312 4.81 2.92 30.57
CA VAL A 312 5.82 3.91 30.96
C VAL A 312 5.99 3.82 32.48
N ALA A 313 6.89 2.94 32.92
CA ALA A 313 7.21 2.69 34.33
C ALA A 313 8.64 2.14 34.46
N GLY A 314 9.17 2.06 35.69
CA GLY A 314 10.50 1.50 35.96
C GLY A 314 11.59 2.23 35.16
N GLY A 315 12.42 1.49 34.42
CA GLY A 315 13.46 2.06 33.54
C GLY A 315 12.94 3.00 32.45
N ALA A 316 11.68 2.83 32.02
CA ALA A 316 11.04 3.73 31.06
C ALA A 316 10.39 4.97 31.72
N ALA A 317 10.40 5.11 33.05
CA ALA A 317 9.77 6.24 33.74
C ALA A 317 10.39 7.60 33.39
N ALA A 318 11.65 7.61 32.94
CA ALA A 318 12.35 8.79 32.45
C ALA A 318 11.97 9.19 31.01
N ALA A 319 11.15 8.39 30.30
CA ALA A 319 10.77 8.66 28.93
C ALA A 319 10.09 10.03 28.78
N ARG A 320 10.54 10.78 27.78
CA ARG A 320 10.02 12.08 27.35
C ARG A 320 9.60 12.08 25.89
N TYR A 321 10.10 11.14 25.10
CA TYR A 321 9.76 11.07 23.68
C TYR A 321 9.41 9.64 23.25
N LEU A 322 8.54 9.55 22.25
CA LEU A 322 8.12 8.32 21.59
C LEU A 322 8.49 8.43 20.12
N VAL A 323 9.20 7.44 19.59
CA VAL A 323 9.47 7.27 18.17
C VAL A 323 8.82 5.96 17.70
N VAL A 324 8.04 6.04 16.63
CA VAL A 324 7.38 4.91 15.98
C VAL A 324 7.90 4.79 14.57
N TYR A 325 8.43 3.62 14.23
CA TYR A 325 9.09 3.32 12.96
C TYR A 325 8.85 1.84 12.61
N THR A 326 9.48 1.31 11.56
CA THR A 326 9.45 -0.13 11.25
C THR A 326 10.87 -0.65 11.09
N THR A 327 11.06 -1.96 11.11
CA THR A 327 12.38 -2.59 10.93
C THR A 327 12.34 -3.61 9.80
N PRO A 328 13.49 -3.96 9.21
CA PRO A 328 13.55 -5.04 8.22
C PRO A 328 13.01 -6.38 8.75
N ALA A 329 13.16 -6.66 10.05
CA ALA A 329 12.56 -7.84 10.67
C ALA A 329 11.03 -7.78 10.63
N ARG A 330 10.45 -6.64 11.03
CA ARG A 330 8.99 -6.40 11.01
C ARG A 330 8.37 -6.47 9.62
N LEU A 331 9.13 -6.16 8.57
CA LEU A 331 8.68 -6.26 7.18
C LEU A 331 8.65 -7.71 6.66
N ARG A 332 9.40 -8.61 7.31
CA ARG A 332 9.39 -10.06 7.03
C ARG A 332 8.29 -10.82 7.79
N ASP A 333 7.62 -10.18 8.74
CA ASP A 333 6.53 -10.82 9.47
C ASP A 333 5.33 -11.12 8.56
N GLY A 334 4.58 -12.15 8.92
CA GLY A 334 3.28 -12.46 8.34
C GLY A 334 2.19 -12.22 9.37
N TRP A 335 1.30 -11.26 9.12
CA TRP A 335 0.19 -10.98 10.03
C TRP A 335 -1.10 -11.59 9.51
N PHE A 336 -1.85 -12.20 10.41
CA PHE A 336 -3.20 -12.69 10.14
C PHE A 336 -4.18 -11.99 11.06
N GLY A 337 -5.06 -11.20 10.46
CA GLY A 337 -6.21 -10.61 11.13
C GLY A 337 -7.45 -11.45 10.92
N ALA A 338 -8.57 -10.93 11.39
CA ALA A 338 -9.88 -11.53 11.17
C ALA A 338 -10.88 -10.43 10.81
N VAL A 339 -11.71 -10.67 9.80
CA VAL A 339 -12.80 -9.76 9.40
C VAL A 339 -14.15 -10.48 9.50
N PRO A 340 -15.27 -9.77 9.75
CA PRO A 340 -16.57 -10.40 9.73
C PRO A 340 -16.81 -11.11 8.38
N GLY A 341 -17.12 -12.40 8.44
CA GLY A 341 -17.37 -13.22 7.27
C GLY A 341 -18.67 -12.78 6.60
N VAL A 342 -18.66 -12.72 5.28
CA VAL A 342 -19.83 -12.39 4.46
C VAL A 342 -20.14 -13.52 3.50
N ALA A 343 -21.41 -13.90 3.40
CA ALA A 343 -21.91 -14.83 2.41
C ALA A 343 -22.48 -14.03 1.23
N ALA A 344 -21.94 -14.26 0.03
CA ALA A 344 -22.48 -13.68 -1.18
C ALA A 344 -23.86 -14.28 -1.50
N MET A 345 -24.78 -13.43 -1.96
CA MET A 345 -26.11 -13.79 -2.43
C MET A 345 -26.40 -13.07 -3.75
N PRO A 346 -27.37 -13.52 -4.56
CA PRO A 346 -27.70 -12.91 -5.85
C PRO A 346 -28.02 -11.40 -5.81
N ALA A 347 -28.39 -10.86 -4.64
CA ALA A 347 -28.75 -9.45 -4.45
C ALA A 347 -27.89 -8.71 -3.39
N GLY A 348 -26.76 -9.27 -2.97
CA GLY A 348 -25.88 -8.61 -1.99
C GLY A 348 -25.02 -9.57 -1.18
N ALA A 349 -24.64 -9.15 0.02
CA ALA A 349 -23.86 -9.96 0.94
C ALA A 349 -24.49 -9.95 2.34
N LEU A 350 -24.63 -11.12 2.97
CA LEU A 350 -25.07 -11.22 4.37
C LEU A 350 -23.89 -11.46 5.30
N PRO A 351 -23.85 -10.80 6.46
CA PRO A 351 -22.92 -11.19 7.52
C PRO A 351 -23.25 -12.61 7.98
N THR A 352 -22.24 -13.46 8.02
CA THR A 352 -22.36 -14.87 8.43
C THR A 352 -22.34 -15.08 9.94
N GLY A 353 -22.05 -14.01 10.71
CA GLY A 353 -21.79 -14.09 12.15
C GLY A 353 -20.42 -14.68 12.52
N GLY A 354 -19.75 -15.38 11.59
CA GLY A 354 -18.38 -15.87 11.76
C GLY A 354 -17.33 -14.83 11.37
N TYR A 355 -16.07 -15.09 11.71
CA TYR A 355 -14.92 -14.32 11.23
C TYR A 355 -14.18 -15.11 10.14
N SER A 356 -13.73 -14.40 9.10
CA SER A 356 -12.83 -14.93 8.08
C SER A 356 -11.41 -14.43 8.35
N PRO A 357 -10.40 -15.31 8.35
CA PRO A 357 -9.01 -14.88 8.46
C PRO A 357 -8.62 -14.05 7.25
N VAL A 358 -7.78 -13.04 7.45
CA VAL A 358 -7.25 -12.22 6.35
C VAL A 358 -5.76 -11.96 6.56
N ALA A 359 -4.98 -12.14 5.50
CA ALA A 359 -3.57 -11.81 5.52
C ALA A 359 -3.37 -10.28 5.49
N MET A 360 -2.47 -9.78 6.33
CA MET A 360 -2.04 -8.38 6.35
C MET A 360 -0.53 -8.34 6.07
N ALA A 361 -0.15 -7.96 4.86
CA ALA A 361 1.25 -7.81 4.49
C ALA A 361 1.84 -6.55 5.13
N PRO A 362 3.02 -6.61 5.78
CA PRO A 362 3.72 -5.43 6.27
C PRO A 362 4.01 -4.40 5.16
N SER A 363 3.94 -3.13 5.52
CA SER A 363 4.29 -1.98 4.68
C SER A 363 5.18 -1.01 5.44
N ILE A 364 6.01 -0.26 4.70
CA ILE A 364 6.81 0.87 5.23
C ILE A 364 5.99 2.13 5.48
N SER A 365 4.73 2.11 5.08
CA SER A 365 3.78 3.21 5.24
C SER A 365 2.47 2.75 5.84
N GLY A 366 1.83 3.63 6.60
CA GLY A 366 0.48 3.43 7.07
C GLY A 366 0.04 4.44 8.13
N ALA A 367 -1.16 4.24 8.67
CA ALA A 367 -1.72 5.11 9.70
C ALA A 367 -1.49 4.53 11.10
N VAL A 368 -1.03 5.38 12.01
CA VAL A 368 -0.80 5.04 13.42
C VAL A 368 -1.67 5.93 14.30
N GLU A 369 -2.26 5.32 15.32
CA GLU A 369 -3.01 5.99 16.38
C GLU A 369 -2.33 5.72 17.72
N VAL A 370 -2.08 6.77 18.50
CA VAL A 370 -1.47 6.67 19.83
C VAL A 370 -2.40 7.31 20.85
N THR A 371 -2.74 6.57 21.89
CA THR A 371 -3.64 7.01 22.96
C THR A 371 -2.96 6.81 24.32
N PRO A 372 -2.67 7.88 25.06
CA PRO A 372 -2.25 7.75 26.45
C PRO A 372 -3.42 7.29 27.33
N GLY A 373 -3.27 6.13 27.95
CA GLY A 373 -4.15 5.59 28.98
C GLY A 373 -3.64 5.90 30.40
N PRO A 374 -4.47 5.61 31.41
CA PRO A 374 -4.05 5.63 32.81
C PRO A 374 -2.97 4.59 33.13
#